data_AF-A0A260R8I0-F1
#
_entry.id   AF-A0A260R8I0-F1
#
_cell.length_a   1.000
_cell.length_b   1.000
_cell.length_c   1.000
_cell.angle_alpha   90.00
_cell.angle_beta   90.00
_cell.angle_gamma   90.00
#
_symmetry.space_group_name_H-M   'P 1'
#
loop_
_entity.id
_entity.type
_entity.pdbx_description
1 polymer ?
#
loop_
_entity_poly.entity_id
_entity_poly.type
_entity_poly.pdbx_seq_one_letter_code
_entity_poly.pdbx_strand_id
1 'polypeptide(L)' 'MLHNLTGWHALIVLAILLLVFGSTKLPSLAKGVGQSLRILKDEVREDKNASPRDDAVADASSATVPYRHAS' A
#
# COMPACT_ATOMS: atom_id res chain seq x y z
N MET A 1 28.36 6.00 -11.86
CA MET A 1 27.74 7.20 -12.46
C MET A 1 26.22 7.28 -12.23
N LEU A 2 25.71 6.83 -11.06
CA LEU A 2 24.27 6.82 -10.74
C LEU A 2 23.93 7.62 -9.46
N HIS A 3 24.90 8.37 -8.93
CA HIS A 3 24.84 8.94 -7.59
C HIS A 3 24.01 10.24 -7.50
N ASN A 4 23.51 10.77 -8.64
CA ASN A 4 22.68 11.99 -8.69
C ASN A 4 21.17 11.74 -8.68
N LEU A 5 20.71 10.47 -8.66
CA LEU A 5 19.28 10.14 -8.55
C LEU A 5 18.79 10.02 -7.10
N THR A 6 19.67 10.29 -6.13
CA THR A 6 19.44 9.94 -4.72
C THR A 6 18.56 10.98 -4.03
N GLY A 7 17.30 10.64 -3.81
CA GLY A 7 16.42 11.29 -2.82
C GLY A 7 15.81 12.62 -3.23
N TRP A 8 16.61 13.66 -3.51
CA TRP A 8 16.09 15.02 -3.63
C TRP A 8 15.20 15.22 -4.86
N HIS A 9 15.59 14.63 -6.00
CA HIS A 9 14.78 14.65 -7.22
C HIS A 9 13.44 13.92 -7.04
N ALA A 10 13.44 12.79 -6.33
CA ALA A 10 12.21 12.03 -6.07
C ALA A 10 11.23 12.84 -5.20
N LEU A 11 11.72 13.58 -4.20
CA LEU A 11 10.89 14.49 -3.40
C LEU A 11 10.31 15.63 -4.24
N ILE A 12 11.09 16.23 -5.15
CA ILE A 12 10.61 17.28 -6.05
C ILE A 12 9.52 16.74 -6.98
N VAL A 13 9.73 15.57 -7.58
CA VAL A 13 8.72 14.94 -8.44
C VAL A 13 7.45 14.62 -7.64
N LEU A 14 7.60 14.09 -6.42
CA LEU A 14 6.47 13.83 -5.54
C LEU A 14 5.72 15.12 -5.18
N ALA A 15 6.44 16.20 -4.92
CA ALA A 15 5.85 17.52 -4.65
C ALA A 15 5.05 18.04 -5.85
N ILE A 16 5.57 17.89 -7.07
CA ILE A 16 4.85 18.27 -8.30
C ILE A 16 3.60 17.41 -8.49
N LEU A 17 3.69 16.09 -8.28
CA LEU A 17 2.51 15.21 -8.34
C LEU A 17 1.47 15.59 -7.28
N LEU A 18 1.88 15.91 -6.06
CA LEU A 18 0.97 16.36 -5.01
C LEU A 18 0.31 17.69 -5.36
N LEU A 19 0.99 18.57 -6.09
CA LEU A 19 0.42 19.85 -6.53
C LEU A 19 -0.62 19.67 -7.64
N VAL A 20 -0.39 18.74 -8.58
CA VAL A 20 -1.32 18.44 -9.69
C VAL A 20 -2.49 17.56 -9.27
N PHE A 21 -2.20 16.49 -8.52
CA PHE A 21 -3.20 15.49 -8.11
C PHE A 21 -3.84 15.80 -6.74
N GLY A 22 -3.15 16.54 -5.87
CA GLY A 22 -3.59 16.80 -4.49
C GLY A 22 -3.17 15.71 -3.50
N SER A 23 -3.07 16.08 -2.21
CA SER A 23 -2.63 15.19 -1.12
C SER A 23 -3.55 14.02 -0.84
N THR A 24 -4.84 14.11 -1.17
CA THR A 24 -5.83 13.04 -0.92
C THR A 24 -5.93 12.05 -2.07
N LYS A 25 -5.60 12.44 -3.32
CA LYS A 25 -5.82 11.58 -4.50
C LYS A 25 -4.70 10.56 -4.71
N LEU A 26 -3.44 10.95 -4.53
CA LEU A 26 -2.31 10.01 -4.59
C LEU A 26 -2.46 8.80 -3.65
N PRO A 27 -2.74 8.96 -2.34
CA PRO A 27 -2.90 7.81 -1.45
C PRO A 27 -4.16 7.00 -1.78
N SER A 28 -5.24 7.63 -2.23
CA SER A 28 -6.46 6.92 -2.65
C SER A 28 -6.21 6.03 -3.87
N LEU A 29 -5.49 6.54 -4.88
CA LEU A 29 -5.14 5.79 -6.08
C LEU A 29 -4.15 4.66 -5.76
N ALA A 30 -3.16 4.93 -4.91
CA ALA A 30 -2.19 3.93 -4.47
C ALA A 30 -2.88 2.78 -3.70
N LYS A 31 -3.87 3.07 -2.85
CA LYS A 31 -4.67 2.05 -2.15
C LYS A 31 -5.44 1.16 -3.13
N GLY A 32 -6.12 1.76 -4.12
CA GLY A 32 -6.86 1.01 -5.13
C GLY A 32 -5.96 0.11 -5.99
N VAL A 33 -4.88 0.66 -6.52
CA VAL A 33 -3.90 -0.09 -7.33
C VAL A 33 -3.18 -1.17 -6.51
N GLY A 34 -2.82 -0.86 -5.27
CA GLY A 34 -2.18 -1.79 -4.35
C GLY A 34 -3.07 -2.98 -4.02
N GLN A 35 -4.37 -2.77 -3.86
CA GLN A 35 -5.33 -3.85 -3.62
C GLN A 35 -5.48 -4.77 -4.85
N SER A 36 -5.56 -4.22 -6.07
CA SER A 36 -5.59 -5.03 -7.30
C SER A 36 -4.30 -5.83 -7.51
N LEU A 37 -3.14 -5.23 -7.24
CA LEU A 37 -1.85 -5.92 -7.31
C LEU A 37 -1.70 -6.99 -6.24
N ARG A 38 -2.27 -6.80 -5.05
CA ARG A 38 -2.26 -7.80 -3.97
C ARG A 38 -3.04 -9.04 -4.36
N ILE A 39 -4.26 -8.86 -4.88
CA ILE A 39 -5.09 -9.99 -5.34
C ILE A 39 -4.35 -10.79 -6.43
N LEU A 40 -3.78 -10.10 -7.42
CA LEU A 40 -2.99 -10.75 -8.47
C LEU A 40 -1.73 -11.43 -7.90
N LYS A 41 -1.06 -10.81 -6.92
CA LYS A 41 0.12 -11.39 -6.26
C LYS A 41 -0.24 -12.66 -5.51
N ASP A 42 -1.38 -12.67 -4.83
CA ASP A 42 -1.86 -13.77 -4.00
C ASP A 42 -2.25 -14.97 -4.89
N GLU A 43 -2.99 -14.71 -5.98
CA GLU A 43 -3.36 -15.75 -6.97
C GLU A 43 -2.11 -16.34 -7.67
N VAL A 44 -1.18 -15.49 -8.11
CA VAL A 44 0.09 -15.94 -8.71
C VAL A 44 1.01 -16.64 -7.69
N ARG A 45 0.88 -16.34 -6.40
CA ARG A 45 1.61 -17.03 -5.32
C ARG A 45 1.00 -18.39 -5.05
N GLU A 46 -0.32 -18.53 -5.08
CA GLU A 46 -1.01 -19.80 -4.87
C GLU A 46 -0.60 -20.83 -5.92
N ASP A 47 -0.47 -20.39 -7.19
CA ASP A 47 0.05 -21.22 -8.28
C ASP A 47 1.53 -21.62 -8.09
N LYS A 48 2.30 -20.83 -7.33
CA LYS A 48 3.75 -21.02 -7.10
C LYS A 48 4.09 -21.68 -5.75
N ASN A 49 3.21 -21.66 -4.76
CA ASN A 49 3.47 -22.10 -3.39
C ASN A 49 2.53 -23.23 -2.96
N ALA A 50 2.69 -24.40 -3.57
CA ALA A 50 2.38 -25.67 -2.91
C ALA A 50 3.42 -25.97 -1.78
N SER A 51 3.62 -25.06 -0.82
CA SER A 51 4.16 -25.27 0.55
C SER A 51 4.38 -23.94 1.31
N PRO A 52 4.37 -23.93 2.66
CA PRO A 52 3.79 -22.83 3.43
C PRO A 52 4.84 -21.88 4.05
N ARG A 53 4.52 -20.58 4.07
CA ARG A 53 4.46 -19.71 5.27
C ARG A 53 4.56 -18.21 4.91
N ASP A 54 3.87 -17.43 5.75
CA ASP A 54 4.03 -16.00 6.05
C ASP A 54 3.40 -14.94 5.15
N ASP A 55 2.20 -14.49 5.57
CA ASP A 55 1.79 -13.09 5.46
C ASP A 55 0.77 -12.67 6.55
N ALA A 56 1.12 -12.93 7.81
CA ALA A 56 0.42 -12.36 8.97
C ALA A 56 1.00 -11.00 9.40
N VAL A 57 1.10 -10.01 8.50
CA VAL A 57 1.36 -8.60 8.89
C VAL A 57 0.74 -7.64 7.86
N ALA A 58 -0.57 -7.36 7.96
CA ALA A 58 -1.17 -6.08 7.57
C ALA A 58 -2.70 -6.12 7.73
N ASP A 59 -3.20 -6.45 8.93
CA ASP A 59 -4.53 -6.00 9.34
C ASP A 59 -4.42 -5.34 10.70
N ALA A 60 -3.95 -4.10 10.69
CA ALA A 60 -3.88 -3.25 11.86
C ALA A 60 -4.45 -1.86 11.52
N SER A 61 -5.65 -1.80 10.94
CA SER A 61 -6.40 -0.55 10.88
C SER A 61 -7.89 -0.70 10.56
N SER A 62 -8.61 -1.64 11.18
CA SER A 62 -10.08 -1.60 11.18
C SER A 62 -10.73 -2.49 12.25
N ALA A 63 -10.38 -2.33 13.53
CA ALA A 63 -11.21 -2.83 14.62
C ALA A 63 -10.93 -2.10 15.95
N THR A 64 -11.03 -0.77 15.97
CA THR A 64 -11.34 -0.04 17.21
C THR A 64 -12.75 0.51 17.09
N VAL A 65 -13.73 -0.37 17.22
CA VAL A 65 -15.10 0.00 17.61
C VAL A 65 -15.32 -0.68 18.96
N PRO A 66 -15.13 0.02 20.09
CA PRO A 66 -15.64 -0.47 21.37
C PRO A 66 -17.17 -0.35 21.34
N TYR A 67 -17.85 -1.32 20.73
CA TYR A 67 -19.29 -1.44 20.87
C TYR A 67 -19.58 -1.97 22.27
N ARG A 68 -19.96 -1.01 23.12
CA ARG A 68 -20.84 -1.13 24.29
C ARG A 68 -21.80 -2.34 24.16
N HIS A 69 -21.42 -3.48 24.72
CA HIS A 69 -22.33 -4.51 25.23
C HIS A 69 -22.22 -4.41 26.77
N ALA A 70 -23.12 -3.70 27.44
CA ALA A 70 -24.49 -4.11 27.77
C ALA A 70 -24.53 -4.97 29.04
N SER A 71 -25.22 -4.40 30.04
CA SER A 71 -25.89 -5.04 31.20
C SER A 71 -25.01 -5.62 32.30
#